data_AF-A0A9E4DU44-F1
#
_entry.id   AF-A0A9E4DU44-F1
#
_cell.length_a   1.000
_cell.length_b   1.000
_cell.length_c   1.000
_cell.angle_alpha   90.00
_cell.angle_beta   90.00
_cell.angle_gamma   90.00
#
_symmetry.space_group_name_H-M   'P 1'
#
loop_
_entity.id
_entity.type
_entity.pdbx_description
1 polymer ?
#
loop_
_entity_poly.entity_id
_entity_poly.type
_entity_poly.pdbx_seq_one_letter_code
_entity_poly.pdbx_strand_id
1 'polypeptide(L)' 'MSLVRQPSPERLLDGIARALREKILPELDSPYARAELGTALSLLAYLRDGWDSAAADLVEEIGELEGLLGDPASE' A
#
# COMPACT_ATOMS: atom_id res chain seq x y z
N MET A 1 21.31 8.36 17.13
CA MET A 1 20.59 8.81 15.91
C MET A 1 19.41 7.88 15.71
N SER A 2 18.18 8.37 15.91
CA SER A 2 16.98 7.57 15.66
C SER A 2 16.87 7.36 14.15
N LEU A 3 17.11 6.15 13.67
CA LEU A 3 16.78 5.76 12.30
C LEU A 3 15.27 5.98 12.15
N VAL A 4 14.88 7.09 11.52
CA VAL A 4 13.50 7.31 11.10
C VAL A 4 13.21 6.20 10.10
N ARG A 5 12.62 5.10 10.57
CA ARG A 5 12.15 4.04 9.67
C ARG A 5 11.13 4.69 8.75
N GLN A 6 11.50 4.80 7.48
CA GLN A 6 10.59 5.27 6.46
C GLN A 6 9.34 4.37 6.52
N PRO A 7 8.13 4.94 6.62
CA PRO A 7 6.92 4.14 6.69
C PRO A 7 6.81 3.30 5.42
N SER A 8 6.30 2.07 5.56
CA SER A 8 5.99 1.26 4.38
C SER A 8 4.94 2.00 3.52
N PRO A 9 4.92 1.77 2.19
CA PRO A 9 3.97 2.41 1.29
C PRO A 9 2.52 2.28 1.78
N GLU A 10 2.13 1.11 2.29
CA GLU A 10 0.79 0.83 2.81
C GLU A 10 0.47 1.72 4.02
N ARG A 11 1.41 1.83 4.97
CA ARG A 11 1.25 2.70 6.15
C ARG A 11 1.16 4.17 5.76
N LEU A 12 1.86 4.59 4.71
CA LEU A 12 1.78 5.94 4.19
C LEU A 12 0.39 6.21 3.59
N LEU A 13 -0.11 5.32 2.73
CA LEU A 13 -1.44 5.44 2.12
C LEU A 13 -2.56 5.42 3.15
N ASP A 14 -2.51 4.50 4.11
CA ASP A 14 -3.48 4.43 5.21
C ASP A 14 -3.46 5.72 6.04
N GLY A 15 -2.27 6.29 6.26
CA GLY A 15 -2.11 7.58 6.93
C GLY A 15 -2.76 8.73 6.17
N ILE A 16 -2.59 8.77 4.84
CA ILE A 16 -3.22 9.77 3.97
C ILE A 16 -4.74 9.59 3.97
N ALA A 17 -5.24 8.38 3.74
CA ALA A 17 -6.66 8.09 3.72
C ALA A 17 -7.33 8.45 5.06
N ARG A 18 -6.65 8.17 6.18
CA ARG A 18 -7.11 8.58 7.52
C ARG A 18 -7.17 10.10 7.66
N ALA A 19 -6.11 10.81 7.28
CA ALA A 19 -6.08 12.27 7.34
C ALA A 19 -7.21 12.90 6.50
N LEU A 20 -7.44 12.39 5.30
CA LEU A 20 -8.53 12.82 4.42
C LEU A 20 -9.90 12.63 5.07
N ARG A 21 -10.15 11.47 5.69
CA ARG A 21 -11.44 11.17 6.36
C ARG A 21 -11.64 11.96 7.65
N GLU A 22 -10.60 12.12 8.45
CA GLU A 22 -10.73 12.68 9.81
C GLU A 22 -10.57 14.20 9.84
N LYS A 23 -9.81 14.78 8.90
CA LYS A 23 -9.44 16.21 8.91
C LYS A 23 -10.05 17.00 7.77
N ILE A 24 -10.19 16.39 6.59
CA ILE A 24 -10.65 17.11 5.40
C ILE A 24 -12.15 16.93 5.20
N LEU A 25 -12.64 15.68 5.23
CA LEU A 25 -14.06 15.37 4.99
C LEU A 25 -15.04 16.20 5.84
N PRO A 26 -14.79 16.46 7.15
CA PRO A 26 -15.70 17.26 7.98
C PRO A 26 -15.78 18.73 7.55
N GLU A 27 -14.73 19.26 6.92
CA GLU A 27 -14.62 20.66 6.49
C GLU A 27 -15.20 20.88 5.08
N LEU A 28 -15.66 19.82 4.42
CA LEU A 28 -16.23 19.92 3.06
C LEU A 28 -17.74 20.18 3.13
N ASP A 29 -18.15 21.40 2.76
CA ASP A 29 -19.57 21.75 2.66
C ASP A 29 -20.19 21.40 1.29
N SER A 30 -19.37 21.30 0.24
CA SER A 30 -19.83 21.01 -1.11
C SER A 30 -20.06 19.52 -1.34
N PRO A 31 -21.26 19.09 -1.79
CA PRO A 31 -21.52 17.71 -2.18
C PRO A 31 -20.58 17.22 -3.30
N TYR A 32 -20.23 18.10 -4.23
CA TYR A 32 -19.27 17.80 -5.29
C TYR A 32 -17.88 17.53 -4.73
N ALA A 33 -17.39 18.36 -3.82
CA ALA A 33 -16.09 18.15 -3.18
C ALA A 33 -16.05 16.84 -2.37
N ARG A 34 -17.16 16.46 -1.71
CA ARG A 34 -17.27 15.17 -1.02
C ARG A 34 -17.20 13.99 -1.99
N ALA A 35 -17.82 14.11 -3.16
CA ALA A 35 -17.74 13.08 -4.20
C ALA A 35 -16.32 12.92 -4.73
N GLU A 36 -15.63 14.02 -5.05
CA GLU A 36 -14.22 13.99 -5.48
C GLU A 36 -13.30 13.40 -4.40
N LEU A 37 -13.52 13.73 -3.12
CA LEU A 37 -12.79 13.11 -2.02
C LEU A 37 -13.05 11.60 -1.92
N GLY A 38 -14.29 11.17 -2.17
CA GLY A 38 -14.64 9.75 -2.27
C GLY A 38 -13.86 9.05 -3.39
N THR A 39 -13.79 9.66 -4.57
CA THR A 39 -12.98 9.15 -5.70
C THR A 39 -11.50 9.03 -5.33
N ALA A 40 -10.93 10.07 -4.70
CA ALA A 40 -9.55 10.04 -4.25
C ALA A 40 -9.27 8.90 -3.26
N LEU A 41 -10.17 8.68 -2.29
CA LEU A 41 -10.07 7.57 -1.33
C LEU A 41 -10.13 6.20 -2.02
N SER A 42 -10.98 6.04 -3.04
CA SER A 42 -11.05 4.81 -3.83
C SER A 42 -9.77 4.56 -4.63
N LEU A 43 -9.18 5.60 -5.21
CA LEU A 43 -7.89 5.47 -5.92
C LEU A 43 -6.74 5.09 -4.97
N LEU A 44 -6.72 5.64 -3.75
CA LEU A 44 -5.74 5.24 -2.74
C LEU A 44 -5.91 3.77 -2.33
N ALA A 45 -7.14 3.28 -2.19
CA ALA A 45 -7.40 1.87 -1.90
C ALA A 45 -6.92 0.96 -3.05
N TYR A 46 -7.23 1.33 -4.31
CA TYR A 46 -6.76 0.61 -5.48
C TYR A 46 -5.23 0.51 -5.55
N LEU A 47 -4.51 1.61 -5.27
CA LEU A 47 -3.05 1.61 -5.23
C LEU A 47 -2.51 0.68 -4.13
N ARG A 48 -3.16 0.67 -2.96
CA ARG A 48 -2.78 -0.21 -1.85
C ARG A 48 -2.89 -1.68 -2.27
N ASP A 49 -4.02 -2.05 -2.85
CA ASP A 49 -4.27 -3.43 -3.28
C ASP A 49 -3.30 -3.85 -4.39
N GLY A 50 -2.91 -2.93 -5.27
CA GLY A 50 -1.87 -3.15 -6.29
C GLY A 50 -0.48 -3.43 -5.70
N TRP A 51 -0.12 -2.75 -4.61
CA TRP A 51 1.15 -3.02 -3.90
C TRP A 51 1.13 -4.37 -3.19
N ASP A 52 0.02 -4.73 -2.55
CA ASP A 52 -0.12 -6.03 -1.89
C ASP A 52 0.03 -7.18 -2.92
N SER A 53 -0.57 -7.04 -4.10
CA SER A 53 -0.42 -8.02 -5.19
C SER A 53 1.02 -8.12 -5.67
N ALA A 54 1.67 -6.99 -6.00
CA ALA A 54 3.04 -6.99 -6.52
C ALA A 54 4.05 -7.54 -5.49
N ALA A 55 3.82 -7.29 -4.20
CA ALA A 55 4.65 -7.86 -3.13
C ALA A 55 4.44 -9.38 -3.01
N ALA A 56 3.21 -9.86 -3.13
CA ALA A 56 2.91 -11.30 -3.11
C ALA A 56 3.53 -12.03 -4.31
N ASP A 57 3.37 -11.46 -5.52
CA ASP A 57 3.96 -12.01 -6.75
C ASP A 57 5.48 -12.10 -6.63
N LEU A 58 6.14 -11.07 -6.09
CA LEU A 58 7.59 -11.09 -5.87
C LEU A 58 8.03 -12.18 -4.87
N VAL A 59 7.26 -12.40 -3.81
CA VAL A 59 7.54 -13.46 -2.83
C VAL A 59 7.39 -14.84 -3.47
N GLU A 60 6.37 -15.03 -4.32
CA GLU A 60 6.17 -16.26 -5.09
C GLU A 60 7.32 -16.49 -6.07
N GLU A 61 7.69 -15.49 -6.89
CA GLU A 61 8.82 -15.55 -7.81
C GLU A 61 10.15 -15.88 -7.10
N ILE A 62 10.40 -15.30 -5.91
CA ILE A 62 11.57 -15.64 -5.10
C ILE A 62 11.52 -17.10 -4.67
N GLY A 63 10.36 -17.60 -4.22
CA GLY A 63 10.19 -19.00 -3.82
C GLY A 63 10.41 -19.98 -4.99
N GLU A 64 9.96 -19.63 -6.19
CA GLU A 64 10.24 -20.39 -7.41
C GLU A 64 11.73 -20.40 -7.73
N LEU A 65 12.40 -19.25 -7.66
CA LEU A 65 13.85 -19.15 -7.87
C LEU A 65 14.63 -19.96 -6.84
N GLU A 66 14.27 -19.89 -5.56
CA GLU A 66 14.88 -20.70 -4.50
C GLU A 66 14.65 -22.20 -4.72
N GLY A 67 13.47 -22.60 -5.22
CA GLY A 67 13.18 -23.97 -5.60
C GLY A 67 13.98 -24.47 -6.81
N LEU A 68 14.17 -23.61 -7.82
CA LEU A 68 15.05 -23.88 -8.97
C LEU A 68 16.53 -23.92 -8.59
N LEU A 69 16.91 -23.17 -7.54
CA LEU A 69 18.27 -23.10 -7.01
C LEU A 69 18.54 -24.15 -5.92
N GLY A 70 17.53 -24.86 -5.38
CA GLY A 70 17.72 -25.98 -4.45
C GLY A 70 18.31 -27.19 -5.20
N ASP A 71 19.42 -27.82 -4.80
CA ASP A 71 19.99 -27.98 -3.46
C ASP A 71 21.52 -28.20 -3.53
N PRO A 72 22.40 -27.32 -2.99
CA PRO A 72 23.83 -27.61 -2.89
C PRO A 72 24.18 -28.66 -1.80
N ALA A 73 23.19 -29.19 -1.06
CA ALA A 73 23.39 -30.27 -0.09
C ALA A 73 23.09 -31.68 -0.64
N SER A 74 22.83 -31.79 -1.95
CA SER A 74 22.72 -33.07 -2.65
C SER A 74 24.04 -33.42 -3.37
N GLU A 75 25.15 -33.53 -2.63
CA GLU A 75 26.41 -34.20 -3.03
C GLU A 75 26.68 -35.41 -2.12
#